data_AF-A0AAD6NJK7-F1
#
_entry.id   AF-A0AAD6NJK7-F1
#
_cell.length_a   1.000
_cell.length_b   1.000
_cell.length_c   1.000
_cell.angle_alpha   90.00
_cell.angle_beta   90.00
_cell.angle_gamma   90.00
#
_symmetry.space_group_name_H-M   'P 1'
#
loop_
_entity.id
_entity.type
_entity.pdbx_description
1 polymer ?
#
loop_
_entity_poly.entity_id
_entity_poly.type
_entity_poly.pdbx_seq_one_letter_code
_entity_poly.pdbx_strand_id
1 'polypeptide(L)'
;MNVSLAAGGRAAVRCCSRKQYIISPTTFIRCISRYDSPINGPLSTLPAPLDIPPPRRPEQSVFSYYFQLGKGYLVFYKNGLKNAAWVNPRLVRPVMTKWRESKGYAGIRQNTWLTRSDLQLLKRHQHDIRRIPLFALLFTVCGEFTPLVVAAFSNIVPITCRIPTQVAHDRRKRDERQTASFENYLPSSSINRSVERLEQMTFREKVHCSTMVGRHSNLWPSRILPLPFEWLLTRRLQRYEIYLETDDMLIAKGGGVMLLSPAELEIACMDRGIKVIDKPEAQLRSDLQRWLSDRKKGITMWERWLALPRP
;
A
#
# COMPACT_ATOMS: atom_id res chain seq x y z
N MET A 1 62.85 -2.19 -41.44
CA MET A 1 62.96 -2.79 -42.78
C MET A 1 62.11 -4.05 -42.80
N ASN A 2 61.26 -4.16 -43.83
CA ASN A 2 60.45 -5.30 -44.29
C ASN A 2 59.34 -5.83 -43.35
N VAL A 3 58.06 -5.56 -43.62
CA VAL A 3 57.17 -6.11 -44.69
C VAL A 3 56.86 -7.59 -44.41
N SER A 4 55.66 -8.18 -44.49
CA SER A 4 54.25 -7.77 -44.68
C SER A 4 53.51 -9.07 -45.02
N LEU A 5 52.28 -9.27 -44.51
CA LEU A 5 51.12 -9.92 -45.16
C LEU A 5 51.21 -11.42 -45.62
N ALA A 6 50.16 -12.26 -45.66
CA ALA A 6 48.71 -12.06 -45.65
C ALA A 6 47.93 -13.37 -45.39
N ALA A 7 46.59 -13.19 -45.37
CA ALA A 7 45.47 -14.12 -45.60
C ALA A 7 44.90 -14.78 -44.33
N GLY A 8 43.61 -14.69 -44.01
CA GLY A 8 42.39 -14.27 -44.71
C GLY A 8 41.28 -15.11 -44.06
N GLY A 9 40.28 -14.56 -43.39
CA GLY A 9 39.12 -13.95 -44.02
C GLY A 9 37.85 -14.25 -43.21
N ARG A 10 36.87 -13.36 -43.41
CA ARG A 10 35.42 -13.42 -43.12
C ARG A 10 34.94 -13.08 -41.70
N ALA A 11 34.48 -11.83 -41.68
CA ALA A 11 33.60 -11.20 -40.73
C ALA A 11 32.28 -11.97 -40.47
N ALA A 12 31.87 -11.97 -39.20
CA ALA A 12 30.47 -11.85 -38.80
C ALA A 12 30.36 -10.66 -37.84
N VAL A 13 29.41 -9.79 -38.12
CA VAL A 13 29.24 -8.46 -37.56
C VAL A 13 28.02 -8.43 -36.63
N ARG A 14 28.15 -7.66 -35.53
CA ARG A 14 27.15 -7.16 -34.55
C ARG A 14 26.79 -8.12 -33.40
N CYS A 15 26.72 -7.71 -32.12
CA CYS A 15 26.56 -6.37 -31.57
C CYS A 15 27.20 -6.24 -30.17
N CYS A 16 27.92 -5.12 -29.98
CA CYS A 16 28.31 -4.45 -28.73
C CYS A 16 27.20 -4.42 -27.66
N SER A 17 27.42 -4.15 -26.38
CA SER A 17 28.60 -3.99 -25.52
C SER A 17 27.99 -3.82 -24.12
N ARG A 18 28.33 -4.71 -23.18
CA ARG A 18 27.87 -4.64 -21.79
C ARG A 18 28.80 -3.68 -21.04
N LYS A 19 28.42 -2.40 -20.92
CA LYS A 19 29.15 -1.46 -20.05
C LYS A 19 29.07 -1.94 -18.60
N GLN A 20 30.17 -2.51 -18.13
CA GLN A 20 30.48 -2.66 -16.70
C GLN A 20 30.73 -1.27 -16.12
N TYR A 21 29.91 -0.86 -15.15
CA TYR A 21 30.27 0.22 -14.25
C TYR A 21 31.00 -0.39 -13.06
N ILE A 22 32.31 -0.14 -12.99
CA ILE A 22 33.15 -0.38 -11.82
C ILE A 22 32.92 0.80 -10.88
N ILE A 23 32.41 0.53 -9.67
CA ILE A 23 32.39 1.49 -8.56
C ILE A 23 32.92 0.75 -7.33
N SER A 24 33.91 1.36 -6.68
CA SER A 24 34.73 0.91 -5.54
C SER A 24 33.94 0.50 -4.28
N PRO A 25 34.54 -0.24 -3.32
CA PRO A 25 33.81 -0.94 -2.27
C PRO A 25 33.59 -0.04 -1.05
N THR A 26 32.34 0.36 -0.82
CA THR A 26 31.86 0.69 0.53
C THR A 26 30.84 -0.36 0.89
N THR A 27 31.02 -0.99 2.04
CA THR A 27 30.35 -2.21 2.52
C THR A 27 28.84 -2.04 2.67
N PHE A 28 28.10 -1.96 1.56
CA PHE A 28 26.68 -2.20 1.55
C PHE A 28 26.48 -3.72 1.55
N ILE A 29 26.03 -4.25 2.69
CA ILE A 29 25.41 -5.57 2.72
C ILE A 29 24.27 -5.52 1.71
N ARG A 30 24.51 -6.09 0.52
CA ARG A 30 23.53 -6.22 -0.54
C ARG A 30 22.51 -7.21 -0.03
N CYS A 31 21.47 -6.71 0.65
CA CYS A 31 20.30 -7.51 0.97
C CYS A 31 19.75 -7.96 -0.39
N ILE A 32 19.99 -9.22 -0.76
CA ILE A 32 19.44 -9.80 -1.98
C ILE A 32 17.93 -9.62 -1.87
N SER A 33 17.40 -8.67 -2.64
CA SER A 33 15.99 -8.36 -2.59
C SER A 33 15.24 -9.61 -3.04
N ARG A 34 14.31 -10.09 -2.20
CA ARG A 34 13.44 -11.23 -2.54
C ARG A 34 12.45 -10.89 -3.66
N TYR A 35 12.40 -9.63 -4.07
CA TYR A 35 11.49 -9.06 -5.04
C TYR A 35 12.26 -8.14 -6.01
N ASP A 36 11.57 -7.64 -7.03
CA ASP A 36 12.12 -6.73 -8.04
C ASP A 36 12.74 -5.45 -7.41
N SER A 37 12.29 -5.07 -6.22
CA SER A 37 12.76 -3.88 -5.52
C SER A 37 12.68 -4.02 -3.99
N PRO A 38 13.66 -3.48 -3.24
CA PRO A 38 13.63 -3.44 -1.78
C PRO A 38 12.75 -2.30 -1.22
N ILE A 39 12.31 -1.35 -2.07
CA ILE A 39 11.44 -0.24 -1.65
C ILE A 39 9.96 -0.49 -2.02
N ASN A 40 9.70 -1.09 -3.18
CA ASN A 40 8.34 -1.34 -3.66
C ASN A 40 7.82 -2.71 -3.25
N GLY A 41 6.67 -2.75 -2.59
CA GLY A 41 6.02 -4.00 -2.19
C GLY A 41 5.77 -4.94 -3.37
N PRO A 42 5.68 -6.27 -3.14
CA PRO A 42 5.50 -7.22 -4.22
C PRO A 42 4.19 -6.97 -4.98
N LEU A 43 4.22 -6.99 -6.31
CA LEU A 43 3.04 -6.74 -7.16
C LEU A 43 1.89 -7.72 -6.88
N SER A 44 2.21 -8.94 -6.43
CA SER A 44 1.21 -9.93 -6.00
C SER A 44 0.37 -9.48 -4.79
N THR A 45 0.76 -8.42 -4.08
CA THR A 45 -0.01 -7.85 -2.95
C THR A 45 -0.94 -6.72 -3.37
N LEU A 46 -0.86 -6.27 -4.63
CA LEU A 46 -1.75 -5.28 -5.21
C LEU A 46 -2.94 -5.97 -5.91
N PRO A 47 -4.04 -5.23 -6.20
CA PRO A 47 -5.10 -5.74 -7.07
C PRO A 47 -4.54 -6.24 -8.41
N ALA A 48 -5.00 -7.39 -8.87
CA ALA A 48 -4.62 -7.89 -10.19
C ALA A 48 -5.07 -6.92 -11.31
N PRO A 49 -4.38 -6.84 -12.45
CA PRO A 49 -4.89 -6.07 -13.58
C PRO A 49 -6.25 -6.64 -14.01
N LEU A 50 -7.22 -5.74 -14.19
CA LEU A 50 -8.56 -6.08 -14.67
C LEU A 50 -8.65 -5.73 -16.15
N ASP A 51 -8.40 -6.73 -16.99
CA ASP A 51 -8.50 -6.60 -18.44
C ASP A 51 -9.92 -6.97 -18.87
N ILE A 52 -10.73 -5.95 -19.17
CA ILE A 52 -12.09 -6.09 -19.69
C ILE A 52 -12.19 -5.52 -21.10
N PRO A 53 -13.06 -6.06 -21.96
CA PRO A 53 -13.28 -5.49 -23.28
C PRO A 53 -13.78 -4.03 -23.17
N PRO A 54 -13.44 -3.16 -24.14
CA PRO A 54 -13.98 -1.79 -24.19
C PRO A 54 -15.51 -1.81 -24.37
N PRO A 55 -16.21 -0.68 -24.17
CA PRO A 55 -17.66 -0.61 -24.33
C PRO A 55 -18.14 -1.27 -25.63
N ARG A 56 -19.18 -2.12 -25.52
CA ARG A 56 -19.70 -2.93 -26.63
C ARG A 56 -20.02 -2.04 -27.83
N ARG A 57 -19.47 -2.39 -28.99
CA ARG A 57 -19.82 -1.71 -30.24
C ARG A 57 -21.18 -2.18 -30.77
N PRO A 58 -21.97 -1.34 -31.45
CA PRO A 58 -23.30 -1.71 -31.95
C PRO A 58 -23.33 -3.02 -32.73
N GLU A 59 -22.32 -3.25 -33.57
CA GLU A 59 -22.14 -4.38 -34.49
C GLU A 59 -21.62 -5.67 -33.82
N GLN A 60 -21.14 -5.60 -32.57
CA GLN A 60 -20.58 -6.77 -31.89
C GLN A 60 -21.68 -7.66 -31.31
N SER A 61 -21.54 -8.97 -31.48
CA SER A 61 -22.45 -9.94 -30.88
C SER A 61 -22.50 -9.82 -29.36
N VAL A 62 -23.72 -9.73 -28.83
CA VAL A 62 -24.00 -9.53 -27.40
C VAL A 62 -23.41 -10.66 -26.55
N PHE A 63 -23.58 -11.90 -27.01
CA PHE A 63 -23.05 -13.08 -26.33
C PHE A 63 -21.52 -13.07 -26.24
N SER A 64 -20.82 -12.80 -27.34
CA SER A 64 -19.35 -12.76 -27.36
C SER A 64 -18.81 -11.69 -26.41
N TYR A 65 -19.45 -10.50 -26.40
CA TYR A 65 -19.09 -9.42 -25.51
C TYR A 65 -19.20 -9.82 -24.02
N TYR A 66 -20.37 -10.35 -23.60
CA TYR A 66 -20.56 -10.75 -22.20
C TYR A 66 -19.71 -11.96 -21.80
N PHE A 67 -19.43 -12.88 -22.73
CA PHE A 67 -18.51 -13.99 -22.48
C PHE A 67 -17.08 -13.49 -22.24
N GLN A 68 -16.58 -12.56 -23.07
CA GLN A 68 -15.26 -11.94 -22.88
C GLN A 68 -15.20 -11.13 -21.58
N LEU A 69 -16.25 -10.38 -21.27
CA LEU A 69 -16.38 -9.65 -20.01
C LEU A 69 -16.31 -10.60 -18.80
N GLY A 70 -17.10 -11.66 -18.82
CA GLY A 70 -17.13 -12.69 -17.77
C GLY A 70 -15.77 -13.38 -17.62
N LYS A 71 -15.11 -13.74 -18.73
CA LYS A 71 -13.76 -14.32 -18.72
C LYS A 71 -12.74 -13.38 -18.06
N GLY A 72 -12.79 -12.07 -18.38
CA GLY A 72 -11.92 -11.05 -17.76
C GLY A 72 -12.05 -11.03 -16.24
N TYR A 73 -13.29 -10.95 -15.73
CA TYR A 73 -13.55 -10.99 -14.28
C TYR A 73 -13.14 -12.31 -13.62
N LEU A 74 -13.41 -13.46 -14.26
CA LEU A 74 -13.00 -14.76 -13.74
C LEU A 74 -11.48 -14.87 -13.61
N VAL A 75 -10.73 -14.41 -14.62
CA VAL A 75 -9.26 -14.37 -14.57
C VAL A 75 -8.77 -13.44 -13.47
N PHE A 76 -9.35 -12.24 -13.35
CA PHE A 76 -9.03 -11.28 -12.30
C PHE A 76 -9.20 -11.89 -10.90
N TYR A 77 -10.38 -12.46 -10.58
CA TYR A 77 -10.62 -13.04 -9.26
C TYR A 77 -9.78 -14.28 -9.00
N LYS A 78 -9.58 -15.14 -10.00
CA LYS A 78 -8.70 -16.30 -9.89
C LYS A 78 -7.28 -15.88 -9.53
N ASN A 79 -6.74 -14.87 -10.22
CA ASN A 79 -5.39 -14.36 -9.98
C ASN A 79 -5.29 -13.68 -8.61
N GLY A 80 -6.26 -12.83 -8.27
CA GLY A 80 -6.31 -12.15 -6.98
C GLY A 80 -6.36 -13.14 -5.81
N LEU A 81 -7.20 -14.18 -5.90
CA LEU A 81 -7.35 -15.17 -4.84
C LEU A 81 -6.12 -16.09 -4.76
N LYS A 82 -5.57 -16.52 -5.90
CA LYS A 82 -4.29 -17.26 -5.95
C LYS A 82 -3.18 -16.45 -5.27
N ASN A 83 -3.12 -15.15 -5.52
CA ASN A 83 -2.11 -14.29 -4.91
C ASN A 83 -2.29 -14.19 -3.39
N ALA A 84 -3.50 -13.92 -2.91
CA ALA A 84 -3.79 -13.78 -1.48
C ALA A 84 -3.67 -15.09 -0.69
N ALA A 85 -4.16 -16.20 -1.24
CA ALA A 85 -4.28 -17.48 -0.53
C ALA A 85 -3.06 -18.41 -0.71
N TRP A 86 -2.23 -18.18 -1.74
CA TRP A 86 -1.13 -19.08 -2.06
C TRP A 86 0.22 -18.38 -2.23
N VAL A 87 0.32 -17.40 -3.13
CA VAL A 87 1.60 -16.74 -3.45
C VAL A 87 2.11 -15.93 -2.26
N ASN A 88 1.33 -14.98 -1.76
CA ASN A 88 1.73 -14.09 -0.66
C ASN A 88 2.01 -14.86 0.65
N PRO A 89 1.23 -15.89 1.05
CA PRO A 89 1.56 -16.73 2.20
C PRO A 89 2.89 -17.47 2.05
N ARG A 90 3.27 -17.92 0.85
CA ARG A 90 4.58 -18.54 0.62
C ARG A 90 5.72 -17.54 0.69
N LEU A 91 5.53 -16.34 0.12
CA LEU A 91 6.51 -15.27 0.15
C LEU A 91 6.74 -14.73 1.58
N VAL A 92 5.67 -14.58 2.35
CA VAL A 92 5.73 -13.97 3.69
C VAL A 92 6.28 -14.92 4.74
N ARG A 93 6.14 -16.25 4.59
CA ARG A 93 6.61 -17.24 5.57
C ARG A 93 8.05 -17.01 6.04
N PRO A 94 9.07 -16.96 5.17
CA PRO A 94 10.45 -16.75 5.60
C PRO A 94 10.72 -15.33 6.12
N VAL A 95 9.90 -14.33 5.74
CA VAL A 95 9.98 -12.97 6.29
C VAL A 95 9.40 -12.95 7.71
N MET A 96 8.26 -13.61 7.91
CA MET A 96 7.54 -13.71 9.18
C MET A 96 8.35 -14.47 10.24
N THR A 97 9.07 -15.54 9.86
CA THR A 97 9.96 -16.25 10.78
C THR A 97 11.05 -15.31 11.30
N LYS A 98 11.80 -14.65 10.39
CA LYS A 98 12.82 -13.68 10.76
C LYS A 98 12.25 -12.50 11.55
N TRP A 99 11.06 -12.03 11.19
CA TRP A 99 10.35 -10.96 11.90
C TRP A 99 10.03 -11.34 13.35
N ARG A 100 9.64 -12.59 13.62
CA ARG A 100 9.39 -13.09 14.98
C ARG A 100 10.67 -13.21 15.79
N GLU A 101 11.72 -13.78 15.20
CA GLU A 101 13.05 -13.88 15.81
C GLU A 101 13.61 -12.50 16.17
N SER A 102 13.34 -11.50 15.33
CA SER A 102 13.79 -10.13 15.51
C SER A 102 12.85 -9.27 16.37
N LYS A 103 12.06 -9.90 17.26
CA LYS A 103 11.12 -9.25 18.20
C LYS A 103 10.05 -8.35 17.53
N GLY A 104 9.78 -8.56 16.24
CA GLY A 104 8.83 -7.79 15.45
C GLY A 104 9.03 -6.27 15.55
N TYR A 105 7.94 -5.56 15.86
CA TYR A 105 7.98 -4.11 16.04
C TYR A 105 8.88 -3.65 17.20
N ALA A 106 9.03 -4.45 18.26
CA ALA A 106 9.87 -4.08 19.39
C ALA A 106 11.38 -4.06 19.05
N GLY A 107 11.80 -4.86 18.06
CA GLY A 107 13.18 -4.89 17.58
C GLY A 107 13.45 -4.00 16.36
N ILE A 108 12.48 -3.18 15.92
CA ILE A 108 12.53 -2.58 14.58
C ILE A 108 13.72 -1.67 14.34
N ARG A 109 14.14 -0.89 15.36
CA ARG A 109 15.29 0.02 15.27
C ARG A 109 16.61 -0.73 15.05
N GLN A 110 16.68 -2.00 15.46
CA GLN A 110 17.87 -2.85 15.35
C GLN A 110 17.84 -3.72 14.08
N ASN A 111 16.71 -3.75 13.35
CA ASN A 111 16.51 -4.63 12.20
C ASN A 111 17.14 -4.05 10.93
N THR A 112 18.40 -4.39 10.69
CA THR A 112 19.14 -3.98 9.49
C THR A 112 18.73 -4.75 8.23
N TRP A 113 18.19 -5.96 8.37
CA TRP A 113 17.79 -6.81 7.23
C TRP A 113 16.44 -6.43 6.62
N LEU A 114 15.58 -5.73 7.37
CA LEU A 114 14.23 -5.42 6.93
C LEU A 114 14.25 -4.39 5.81
N THR A 115 13.51 -4.69 4.74
CA THR A 115 13.27 -3.79 3.60
C THR A 115 11.85 -3.24 3.66
N ARG A 116 11.57 -2.12 2.97
CA ARG A 116 10.20 -1.58 2.90
C ARG A 116 9.26 -2.59 2.25
N SER A 117 9.73 -3.27 1.21
CA SER A 117 8.94 -4.29 0.51
C SER A 117 8.51 -5.43 1.42
N ASP A 118 9.38 -5.87 2.34
CA ASP A 118 9.04 -6.88 3.35
C ASP A 118 7.98 -6.36 4.35
N LEU A 119 8.11 -5.11 4.81
CA LEU A 119 7.11 -4.49 5.69
C LEU A 119 5.73 -4.43 5.01
N GLN A 120 5.69 -4.00 3.75
CA GLN A 120 4.45 -3.92 2.97
C GLN A 120 3.83 -5.31 2.75
N LEU A 121 4.65 -6.32 2.45
CA LEU A 121 4.20 -7.71 2.33
C LEU A 121 3.57 -8.20 3.65
N LEU A 122 4.24 -8.01 4.79
CA LEU A 122 3.74 -8.41 6.10
C LEU A 122 2.37 -7.77 6.41
N LYS A 123 2.27 -6.45 6.21
CA LYS A 123 1.04 -5.68 6.44
C LYS A 123 -0.11 -6.16 5.57
N ARG A 124 0.11 -6.28 4.26
CA ARG A 124 -0.93 -6.65 3.29
C ARG A 124 -1.34 -8.11 3.44
N HIS A 125 -0.39 -9.01 3.66
CA HIS A 125 -0.70 -10.41 3.96
C HIS A 125 -1.57 -10.55 5.21
N GLN A 126 -1.23 -9.88 6.32
CA GLN A 126 -2.05 -9.93 7.54
C GLN A 126 -3.46 -9.38 7.32
N HIS A 127 -3.62 -8.40 6.44
CA HIS A 127 -4.92 -7.86 6.07
C HIS A 127 -5.77 -8.86 5.29
N ASP A 128 -5.18 -9.53 4.31
CA ASP A 128 -5.87 -10.44 3.39
C ASP A 128 -6.16 -11.80 4.05
N ILE A 129 -5.22 -12.38 4.79
CA ILE A 129 -5.39 -13.70 5.42
C ILE A 129 -6.53 -13.71 6.44
N ARG A 130 -6.79 -12.58 7.10
CA ARG A 130 -7.93 -12.42 8.03
C ARG A 130 -9.28 -12.34 7.32
N ARG A 131 -9.31 -12.04 6.02
CA ARG A 131 -10.53 -11.91 5.22
C ARG A 131 -10.83 -13.14 4.39
N ILE A 132 -9.82 -13.95 4.07
CA ILE A 132 -9.99 -15.19 3.29
C ILE A 132 -11.05 -16.12 3.89
N PRO A 133 -11.12 -16.39 5.22
CA PRO A 133 -12.14 -17.28 5.77
C PRO A 133 -13.57 -16.76 5.54
N LEU A 134 -13.79 -15.46 5.78
CA LEU A 134 -15.09 -14.84 5.56
C LEU A 134 -15.48 -14.82 4.07
N PHE A 135 -14.51 -14.53 3.20
CA PHE A 135 -14.70 -14.58 1.75
C PHE A 135 -15.00 -16.00 1.25
N ALA A 136 -14.31 -17.01 1.77
CA ALA A 136 -14.55 -18.41 1.45
C ALA A 136 -15.93 -18.87 1.90
N LEU A 137 -16.36 -18.49 3.12
CA LEU A 137 -17.71 -18.75 3.59
C LEU A 137 -18.77 -18.09 2.69
N LEU A 138 -18.56 -16.81 2.33
CA LEU A 138 -19.45 -16.10 1.41
C LEU A 138 -19.55 -16.82 0.07
N PHE A 139 -18.42 -17.25 -0.50
CA PHE A 139 -18.39 -17.98 -1.77
C PHE A 139 -19.14 -19.31 -1.68
N THR A 140 -18.99 -20.05 -0.58
CA THR A 140 -19.71 -21.31 -0.36
C THR A 140 -21.22 -21.10 -0.24
N VAL A 141 -21.67 -20.03 0.43
CA VAL A 141 -23.10 -19.74 0.63
C VAL A 141 -23.74 -19.16 -0.63
N CYS A 142 -23.08 -18.20 -1.28
CA CYS A 142 -23.64 -17.49 -2.43
C CYS A 142 -23.38 -18.21 -3.77
N GLY A 143 -22.45 -19.15 -3.83
CA GLY A 143 -22.13 -19.92 -5.03
C GLY A 143 -21.90 -19.02 -6.25
N GLU A 144 -22.72 -19.20 -7.28
CA GLU A 144 -22.67 -18.45 -8.54
C GLU A 144 -23.03 -16.97 -8.41
N PHE A 145 -23.74 -16.55 -7.36
CA PHE A 145 -24.09 -15.15 -7.12
C PHE A 145 -22.96 -14.34 -6.45
N THR A 146 -21.85 -14.99 -6.09
CA THR A 146 -20.71 -14.34 -5.41
C THR A 146 -20.17 -13.11 -6.16
N PRO A 147 -20.02 -13.09 -7.50
CA PRO A 147 -19.56 -11.89 -8.20
C PRO A 147 -20.44 -10.66 -7.97
N LEU A 148 -21.76 -10.83 -7.80
CA LEU A 148 -22.69 -9.72 -7.50
C LEU A 148 -22.48 -9.19 -6.07
N VAL A 149 -22.32 -10.09 -5.10
CA VAL A 149 -22.11 -9.71 -3.69
C VAL A 149 -20.75 -9.05 -3.49
N VAL A 150 -19.72 -9.56 -4.16
CA VAL A 150 -18.36 -9.02 -4.12
C VAL A 150 -18.29 -7.64 -4.78
N ALA A 151 -19.10 -7.39 -5.81
CA ALA A 151 -19.25 -6.06 -6.40
C ALA A 151 -19.85 -5.05 -5.41
N ALA A 152 -20.76 -5.49 -4.54
CA ALA A 152 -21.42 -4.64 -3.55
C ALA A 152 -20.58 -4.35 -2.29
N PHE A 153 -19.69 -5.26 -1.87
CA PHE A 153 -18.99 -5.15 -0.57
C PHE A 153 -17.46 -5.29 -0.66
N SER A 154 -16.74 -4.17 -0.76
CA SER A 154 -15.25 -4.11 -0.79
C SER A 154 -14.55 -4.55 0.51
N ASN A 155 -15.29 -4.61 1.62
CA ASN A 155 -14.74 -4.90 2.95
C ASN A 155 -14.47 -6.38 3.22
N ILE A 156 -15.19 -7.27 2.54
CA ILE A 156 -15.12 -8.72 2.72
C ILE A 156 -13.95 -9.33 1.92
N VAL A 157 -13.53 -8.63 0.88
CA VAL A 157 -12.68 -9.14 -0.18
C VAL A 157 -11.20 -8.84 0.13
N PRO A 158 -10.25 -9.76 -0.14
CA PRO A 158 -8.81 -9.46 -0.08
C PRO A 158 -8.45 -8.27 -0.97
N ILE A 159 -7.37 -7.53 -0.62
CA ILE A 159 -6.92 -6.37 -1.41
C ILE A 159 -6.65 -6.77 -2.86
N THR A 160 -6.06 -7.94 -3.06
CA THR A 160 -5.72 -8.50 -4.39
C THR A 160 -6.93 -8.70 -5.32
N CYS A 161 -8.14 -8.76 -4.76
CA CYS A 161 -9.39 -8.98 -5.46
C CYS A 161 -10.29 -7.72 -5.53
N ARG A 162 -9.77 -6.54 -5.19
CA ARG A 162 -10.55 -5.29 -5.26
C ARG A 162 -10.59 -4.72 -6.67
N ILE A 163 -11.79 -4.48 -7.19
CA ILE A 163 -11.97 -3.92 -8.54
C ILE A 163 -11.48 -2.46 -8.56
N PRO A 164 -10.83 -1.97 -9.64
CA PRO A 164 -10.35 -0.59 -9.74
C PRO A 164 -11.41 0.48 -9.44
N THR A 165 -12.64 0.30 -9.92
CA THR A 165 -13.76 1.21 -9.64
C THR A 165 -14.15 1.22 -8.16
N GLN A 166 -14.10 0.06 -7.49
CA GLN A 166 -14.30 -0.04 -6.04
C GLN A 166 -13.19 0.67 -5.28
N VAL A 167 -11.93 0.50 -5.69
CA VAL A 167 -10.79 1.21 -5.08
C VAL A 167 -10.96 2.72 -5.22
N ALA A 168 -11.37 3.21 -6.39
CA ALA A 168 -11.62 4.62 -6.62
C ALA A 168 -12.79 5.16 -5.76
N HIS A 169 -13.89 4.40 -5.66
CA HIS A 169 -15.02 4.75 -4.80
C HIS A 169 -14.63 4.78 -3.32
N ASP A 170 -13.93 3.75 -2.82
CA ASP A 170 -13.46 3.67 -1.44
C ASP A 170 -12.50 4.84 -1.09
N ARG A 171 -11.67 5.26 -2.05
CA ARG A 171 -10.79 6.43 -1.91
C ARG A 171 -11.59 7.71 -1.80
N ARG A 172 -12.55 7.97 -2.70
CA ARG A 172 -13.44 9.16 -2.65
C ARG A 172 -14.19 9.25 -1.33
N LYS A 173 -14.80 8.14 -0.90
CA LYS A 173 -15.49 8.06 0.40
C LYS A 173 -14.56 8.26 1.60
N ARG A 174 -13.25 7.99 1.46
CA ARG A 174 -12.27 8.34 2.51
C ARG A 174 -12.00 9.84 2.51
N ASP A 175 -11.77 10.45 1.35
CA ASP A 175 -11.54 11.89 1.22
C ASP A 175 -12.71 12.71 1.79
N GLU A 176 -13.94 12.37 1.41
CA GLU A 176 -15.17 12.99 1.95
C GLU A 176 -15.23 12.91 3.48
N ARG A 177 -14.83 11.77 4.07
CA ARG A 177 -14.80 11.60 5.53
C ARG A 177 -13.70 12.42 6.19
N GLN A 178 -12.55 12.58 5.53
CA GLN A 178 -11.48 13.45 6.04
C GLN A 178 -11.97 14.89 6.10
N THR A 179 -12.54 15.40 5.01
CA THR A 179 -13.14 16.74 4.93
C THR A 179 -14.23 16.92 5.99
N ALA A 180 -15.21 16.01 6.04
CA ALA A 180 -16.30 16.08 7.01
C ALA A 180 -15.81 15.98 8.47
N SER A 181 -14.67 15.33 8.73
CA SER A 181 -14.10 15.24 10.08
C SER A 181 -13.48 16.56 10.55
N PHE A 182 -12.93 17.37 9.64
CA PHE A 182 -12.50 18.73 9.98
C PHE A 182 -13.69 19.64 10.29
N GLU A 183 -14.77 19.54 9.50
CA GLU A 183 -15.94 20.42 9.63
C GLU A 183 -16.82 20.06 10.83
N ASN A 184 -17.12 18.78 11.02
CA ASN A 184 -18.18 18.34 11.94
C ASN A 184 -17.64 17.73 13.24
N TYR A 185 -16.39 17.25 13.23
CA TYR A 185 -15.87 16.40 14.30
C TYR A 185 -14.77 17.05 15.13
N LEU A 186 -13.92 17.87 14.51
CA LEU A 186 -12.81 18.55 15.16
C LEU A 186 -13.22 19.98 15.59
N PRO A 187 -13.15 20.35 16.88
CA PRO A 187 -13.42 21.72 17.29
C PRO A 187 -12.29 22.65 16.85
N SER A 188 -12.61 23.93 16.60
CA SER A 188 -11.63 24.93 16.13
C SER A 188 -10.42 25.09 17.06
N SER A 189 -10.59 24.84 18.37
CA SER A 189 -9.50 24.88 19.36
C SER A 189 -8.48 23.75 19.24
N SER A 190 -8.84 22.64 18.58
CA SER A 190 -7.93 21.52 18.32
C SER A 190 -7.15 21.66 17.01
N ILE A 191 -7.53 22.62 16.15
CA ILE A 191 -6.88 22.83 14.86
C ILE A 191 -5.49 23.44 15.05
N ASN A 192 -4.49 22.92 14.33
CA ASN A 192 -3.09 23.34 14.41
C ASN A 192 -2.47 23.25 15.83
N ARG A 193 -3.10 22.47 16.72
CA ARG A 193 -2.60 22.21 18.07
C ARG A 193 -1.34 21.34 18.03
N SER A 194 -0.30 21.75 18.76
CA SER A 194 0.89 20.92 18.97
C SER A 194 0.55 19.72 19.86
N VAL A 195 0.83 18.52 19.38
CA VAL A 195 0.58 17.27 20.13
C VAL A 195 1.78 16.34 19.95
N GLU A 196 2.52 16.12 21.02
CA GLU A 196 3.70 15.25 20.96
C GLU A 196 3.31 13.78 21.08
N ARG A 197 2.34 13.49 21.95
CA ARG A 197 1.97 12.12 22.33
C ARG A 197 0.48 11.90 22.27
N LEU A 198 0.10 10.67 21.90
CA LEU A 198 -1.30 10.27 21.76
C LEU A 198 -2.10 10.40 23.07
N GLU A 199 -1.47 10.27 24.23
CA GLU A 199 -2.12 10.38 25.54
C GLU A 199 -2.62 11.80 25.84
N GLN A 200 -2.06 12.82 25.19
CA GLN A 200 -2.47 14.23 25.35
C GLN A 200 -3.76 14.56 24.58
N MET A 201 -4.22 13.65 23.72
CA MET A 201 -5.40 13.84 22.90
C MET A 201 -6.68 13.50 23.63
N THR A 202 -7.70 14.31 23.40
CA THR A 202 -9.09 13.98 23.69
C THR A 202 -9.55 12.80 22.84
N PHE A 203 -10.61 12.11 23.28
CA PHE A 203 -11.21 11.04 22.49
C PHE A 203 -11.64 11.49 21.08
N ARG A 204 -12.11 12.73 20.94
CA ARG A 204 -12.46 13.30 19.62
C ARG A 204 -11.21 13.49 18.75
N GLU A 205 -10.14 14.06 19.26
CA GLU A 205 -8.89 14.19 18.48
C GLU A 205 -8.37 12.80 18.02
N LYS A 206 -8.49 11.77 18.87
CA LYS A 206 -8.12 10.38 18.49
C LYS A 206 -8.99 9.83 17.37
N VAL A 207 -10.31 10.03 17.43
CA VAL A 207 -11.23 9.57 16.37
C VAL A 207 -10.95 10.32 15.06
N HIS A 208 -10.75 11.64 15.12
CA HIS A 208 -10.36 12.45 13.95
C HIS A 208 -9.07 11.93 13.30
N CYS A 209 -8.01 11.73 14.09
CA CYS A 209 -6.75 11.15 13.63
C CYS A 209 -6.98 9.77 12.97
N SER A 210 -7.83 8.95 13.57
CA SER A 210 -8.20 7.64 13.00
C SER A 210 -8.99 7.76 11.69
N THR A 211 -9.78 8.83 11.51
CA THR A 211 -10.46 9.15 10.24
C THR A 211 -9.45 9.46 9.15
N MET A 212 -8.43 10.28 9.46
CA MET A 212 -7.38 10.68 8.52
C MET A 212 -6.69 9.48 7.87
N VAL A 213 -6.52 8.39 8.61
CA VAL A 213 -5.85 7.18 8.11
C VAL A 213 -6.80 6.01 7.85
N GLY A 214 -8.11 6.22 7.99
CA GLY A 214 -9.15 5.22 7.75
C GLY A 214 -9.01 3.95 8.59
N ARG A 215 -8.70 4.08 9.89
CA ARG A 215 -8.41 2.94 10.80
C ARG A 215 -9.58 2.49 11.67
N HIS A 216 -10.75 3.10 11.50
CA HIS A 216 -12.01 2.65 12.12
C HIS A 216 -13.12 2.50 11.08
N SER A 217 -14.15 1.74 11.45
CA SER A 217 -15.37 1.57 10.67
C SER A 217 -16.31 2.76 10.89
N ASN A 218 -17.21 3.02 9.94
CA ASN A 218 -18.20 4.11 10.04
C ASN A 218 -19.19 3.93 11.22
N LEU A 219 -19.29 2.72 11.77
CA LEU A 219 -20.12 2.39 12.93
C LEU A 219 -19.40 2.68 14.26
N TRP A 220 -18.32 3.47 14.25
CA TRP A 220 -17.50 3.76 15.42
C TRP A 220 -17.46 5.27 15.66
N PRO A 221 -17.72 5.76 16.89
CA PRO A 221 -18.27 5.08 18.07
C PRO A 221 -19.80 5.10 18.04
N SER A 222 -20.45 3.97 17.77
CA SER A 222 -21.87 3.83 18.06
C SER A 222 -22.10 3.87 19.57
N ARG A 223 -23.02 4.73 20.04
CA ARG A 223 -23.45 4.83 21.45
C ARG A 223 -24.17 3.58 21.99
N ILE A 224 -24.33 2.55 21.16
CA ILE A 224 -25.20 1.39 21.40
C ILE A 224 -24.52 0.34 22.29
N LEU A 225 -23.18 0.29 22.34
CA LEU A 225 -22.44 -0.74 23.06
C LEU A 225 -21.45 -0.11 24.05
N PRO A 226 -21.44 -0.49 25.34
CA PRO A 226 -20.49 0.00 26.35
C PRO A 226 -19.13 -0.71 26.21
N LEU A 227 -18.52 -0.64 25.01
CA LEU A 227 -17.20 -1.22 24.77
C LEU A 227 -16.09 -0.21 25.14
N PRO A 228 -14.89 -0.68 25.54
CA PRO A 228 -13.73 0.18 25.84
C PRO A 228 -13.11 0.74 24.54
N PHE A 229 -13.92 1.48 23.79
CA PHE A 229 -13.62 1.97 22.45
C PHE A 229 -12.40 2.88 22.43
N GLU A 230 -12.23 3.72 23.45
CA GLU A 230 -11.07 4.60 23.55
C GLU A 230 -9.76 3.83 23.69
N TRP A 231 -9.70 2.83 24.57
CA TRP A 231 -8.50 2.01 24.76
C TRP A 231 -8.14 1.25 23.48
N LEU A 232 -9.14 0.68 22.80
CA LEU A 232 -8.91 -0.08 21.56
C LEU A 232 -8.45 0.84 20.43
N LEU A 233 -9.04 2.04 20.32
CA LEU A 233 -8.64 3.07 19.38
C LEU A 233 -7.21 3.53 19.64
N THR A 234 -6.89 3.82 20.90
CA THR A 234 -5.55 4.24 21.34
C THR A 234 -4.51 3.19 20.97
N ARG A 235 -4.74 1.91 21.30
CA ARG A 235 -3.83 0.81 20.92
C ARG A 235 -3.65 0.65 19.42
N ARG A 236 -4.70 0.88 18.62
CA ARG A 236 -4.62 0.82 17.16
C ARG A 236 -3.79 1.96 16.61
N LEU A 237 -3.98 3.17 17.12
CA LEU A 237 -3.22 4.37 16.75
C LEU A 237 -1.74 4.23 17.13
N GLN A 238 -1.41 3.78 18.34
CA GLN A 238 -0.02 3.50 18.75
C GLN A 238 0.67 2.48 17.84
N ARG A 239 0.00 1.36 17.54
CA ARG A 239 0.55 0.36 16.59
C ARG A 239 0.75 0.94 15.20
N TYR A 240 -0.12 1.87 14.80
CA TYR A 240 -0.07 2.49 13.50
C TYR A 240 1.04 3.55 13.40
N GLU A 241 1.24 4.31 14.46
CA GLU A 241 2.38 5.22 14.62
C GLU A 241 3.70 4.46 14.44
N ILE A 242 3.89 3.34 15.14
CA ILE A 242 5.09 2.50 14.99
C ILE A 242 5.25 2.01 13.54
N TYR A 243 4.16 1.62 12.88
CA TYR A 243 4.20 1.22 11.47
C TYR A 243 4.64 2.38 10.56
N LEU A 244 4.07 3.58 10.74
CA LEU A 244 4.41 4.74 9.92
C LEU A 244 5.85 5.19 10.12
N GLU A 245 6.33 5.23 11.36
CA GLU A 245 7.72 5.55 11.66
C GLU A 245 8.69 4.55 11.01
N THR A 246 8.32 3.27 11.04
CA THR A 246 9.08 2.23 10.36
C THR A 246 9.07 2.45 8.85
N ASP A 247 7.92 2.71 8.24
CA ASP A 247 7.80 2.92 6.80
C ASP A 247 8.57 4.18 6.37
N ASP A 248 8.51 5.28 7.13
CA ASP A 248 9.29 6.51 6.89
C ASP A 248 10.80 6.22 6.87
N MET A 249 11.30 5.47 7.86
CA MET A 249 12.70 5.05 7.95
C MET A 249 13.11 4.15 6.79
N LEU A 250 12.26 3.19 6.40
CA LEU A 250 12.54 2.27 5.30
C LEU A 250 12.46 2.94 3.92
N ILE A 251 11.61 3.97 3.74
CA ILE A 251 11.62 4.80 2.54
C ILE A 251 12.95 5.53 2.43
N ALA A 252 13.41 6.17 3.52
CA ALA A 252 14.69 6.87 3.53
C ALA A 252 15.87 5.92 3.23
N LYS A 253 15.90 4.74 3.87
CA LYS A 253 16.90 3.69 3.64
C LYS A 253 16.84 3.11 2.22
N GLY A 254 15.65 3.02 1.64
CA GLY A 254 15.39 2.44 0.31
C GLY A 254 15.73 3.37 -0.86
N GLY A 255 16.34 4.54 -0.62
CA GLY A 255 16.71 5.53 -1.63
C GLY A 255 15.67 6.64 -1.84
N GLY A 256 14.70 6.77 -0.93
CA GLY A 256 13.79 7.90 -0.86
C GLY A 256 12.56 7.82 -1.77
N VAL A 257 11.78 8.91 -1.78
CA VAL A 257 10.46 8.98 -2.44
C VAL A 257 10.54 8.73 -3.95
N MET A 258 11.64 9.11 -4.60
CA MET A 258 11.78 9.02 -6.06
C MET A 258 11.79 7.58 -6.58
N LEU A 259 12.17 6.61 -5.76
CA LEU A 259 12.21 5.19 -6.15
C LEU A 259 10.88 4.45 -5.92
N LEU A 260 9.89 5.13 -5.34
CA LEU A 260 8.54 4.57 -5.23
C LEU A 260 7.88 4.51 -6.61
N SER A 261 7.29 3.36 -6.91
CA SER A 261 6.40 3.20 -8.06
C SER A 261 5.14 4.06 -7.86
N PRO A 262 4.43 4.44 -8.93
CA PRO A 262 3.24 5.28 -8.81
C PRO A 262 2.19 4.71 -7.84
N ALA A 263 1.93 3.40 -7.92
CA ALA A 263 1.00 2.72 -7.01
C ALA A 263 1.47 2.74 -5.54
N GLU A 264 2.77 2.54 -5.29
CA GLU A 264 3.33 2.56 -3.93
C GLU A 264 3.39 3.97 -3.35
N LEU A 265 3.61 4.98 -4.19
CA LEU A 265 3.56 6.40 -3.81
C LEU A 265 2.14 6.78 -3.35
N GLU A 266 1.12 6.44 -4.13
CA GLU A 266 -0.28 6.68 -3.75
C GLU A 266 -0.61 6.00 -2.41
N ILE A 267 -0.21 4.73 -2.23
CA ILE A 267 -0.45 3.99 -0.98
C ILE A 267 0.29 4.66 0.18
N ALA A 268 1.55 5.08 -0.01
CA ALA A 268 2.34 5.75 1.02
C ALA A 268 1.72 7.10 1.44
N CYS A 269 1.21 7.87 0.48
CA CYS A 269 0.49 9.11 0.73
C CYS A 269 -0.82 8.84 1.51
N MET A 270 -1.64 7.89 1.04
CA MET A 270 -2.89 7.53 1.73
C MET A 270 -2.67 7.00 3.15
N ASP A 271 -1.63 6.19 3.37
CA ASP A 271 -1.29 5.69 4.71
C ASP A 271 -0.99 6.82 5.70
N ARG A 272 -0.49 7.96 5.21
CA ARG A 272 -0.16 9.16 6.00
C ARG A 272 -1.32 10.16 6.06
N GLY A 273 -2.47 9.85 5.46
CA GLY A 273 -3.62 10.76 5.39
C GLY A 273 -3.46 11.90 4.39
N ILE A 274 -2.49 11.81 3.46
CA ILE A 274 -2.33 12.79 2.38
C ILE A 274 -3.38 12.51 1.31
N LYS A 275 -4.12 13.55 0.91
CA LYS A 275 -5.09 13.48 -0.20
C LYS A 275 -4.38 13.08 -1.50
N VAL A 276 -4.89 12.04 -2.17
CA VAL A 276 -4.34 11.50 -3.42
C VAL A 276 -5.21 11.80 -4.64
N ILE A 277 -6.51 11.98 -4.43
CA ILE A 277 -7.49 12.17 -5.50
C ILE A 277 -7.23 13.51 -6.18
N ASP A 278 -7.29 13.51 -7.51
CA ASP A 278 -7.09 14.67 -8.39
C ASP A 278 -5.72 15.36 -8.26
N LYS A 279 -4.70 14.65 -7.72
CA LYS A 279 -3.34 15.17 -7.61
C LYS A 279 -2.40 14.51 -8.63
N PRO A 280 -1.57 15.30 -9.34
CA PRO A 280 -0.54 14.76 -10.21
C PRO A 280 0.58 14.08 -9.39
N GLU A 281 1.24 13.10 -9.99
CA GLU A 281 2.31 12.32 -9.34
C GLU A 281 3.42 13.22 -8.76
N ALA A 282 3.80 14.29 -9.47
CA ALA A 282 4.81 15.23 -9.00
C ALA A 282 4.42 15.91 -7.68
N GLN A 283 3.15 16.27 -7.52
CA GLN A 283 2.64 16.85 -6.28
C GLN A 283 2.63 15.82 -5.16
N LEU A 284 2.26 14.57 -5.43
CA LEU A 284 2.31 13.48 -4.44
C LEU A 284 3.73 13.22 -3.94
N ARG A 285 4.73 13.24 -4.84
CA ARG A 285 6.14 13.10 -4.47
C ARG A 285 6.58 14.26 -3.57
N SER A 286 6.20 15.49 -3.92
CA SER A 286 6.48 16.69 -3.10
C SER A 286 5.84 16.60 -1.71
N ASP A 287 4.55 16.25 -1.65
CA ASP A 287 3.79 16.12 -0.41
C ASP A 287 4.40 15.04 0.51
N LEU A 288 4.77 13.88 -0.04
CA LEU A 288 5.42 12.82 0.73
C LEU A 288 6.84 13.20 1.17
N GLN A 289 7.61 13.85 0.31
CA GLN A 289 8.95 14.35 0.67
C GLN A 289 8.86 15.38 1.81
N ARG A 290 7.85 16.25 1.76
CA ARG A 290 7.54 17.21 2.81
C ARG A 290 7.15 16.52 4.12
N TRP A 291 6.32 15.48 4.07
CA TRP A 291 5.99 14.67 5.24
C TRP A 291 7.26 14.16 5.93
N LEU A 292 8.14 13.51 5.17
CA LEU A 292 9.39 12.95 5.70
C LEU A 292 10.34 14.04 6.23
N SER A 293 10.39 15.19 5.57
CA SER A 293 11.22 16.32 6.00
C SER A 293 10.73 16.94 7.29
N ASP A 294 9.41 17.09 7.45
CA ASP A 294 8.81 17.65 8.65
C ASP A 294 8.95 16.69 9.84
N ARG A 295 8.90 15.36 9.61
CA ARG A 295 9.25 14.37 10.63
C ARG A 295 10.68 14.54 11.14
N LYS A 296 11.66 14.82 10.26
CA LYS A 296 13.05 15.10 10.66
C LYS A 296 13.19 16.39 11.47
N LYS A 297 12.27 17.36 11.30
CA LYS A 297 12.21 18.60 12.08
C LYS A 297 11.51 18.45 13.43
N GLY A 298 11.08 17.24 13.79
CA GLY A 298 10.40 16.97 15.05
C GLY A 298 8.87 17.14 15.00
N ILE A 299 8.29 17.51 13.86
CA ILE A 299 6.83 17.61 13.72
C ILE A 299 6.23 16.21 13.83
N THR A 300 5.24 16.05 14.70
CA THR A 300 4.61 14.74 14.91
C THR A 300 3.56 14.44 13.84
N MET A 301 3.25 13.15 13.64
CA MET A 301 2.14 12.79 12.74
C MET A 301 0.78 13.27 13.28
N TRP A 302 0.68 13.37 14.60
CA TRP A 302 -0.46 13.89 15.33
C TRP A 302 -0.73 15.35 14.99
N GLU A 303 0.32 16.18 15.05
CA GLU A 303 0.26 17.59 14.63
C GLU A 303 -0.16 17.73 13.17
N ARG A 304 0.33 16.85 12.29
CA ARG A 304 -0.05 16.85 10.89
C ARG A 304 -1.52 16.52 10.66
N TRP A 305 -2.08 15.60 11.43
CA TRP A 305 -3.48 15.22 11.30
C TRP A 305 -4.43 16.24 11.93
N LEU A 306 -3.96 17.03 12.90
CA LEU A 306 -4.72 18.13 13.51
C LEU A 306 -4.53 19.46 12.78
N ALA A 307 -3.51 19.59 11.96
CA ALA A 307 -3.31 20.76 11.12
C ALA A 307 -4.31 20.78 9.97
N LEU A 308 -4.81 21.98 9.64
CA LEU A 308 -5.69 22.13 8.48
C LEU A 308 -4.96 21.68 7.21
N PRO A 309 -5.65 20.97 6.29
CA PRO A 309 -5.13 20.74 4.97
C PRO A 309 -4.82 22.09 4.35
N ARG A 310 -3.58 22.30 3.90
CA ARG A 310 -3.27 23.50 3.14
C ARG A 310 -3.92 23.38 1.76
N PRO A 311 -4.55 24.45 1.25
CA PRO A 311 -5.23 24.45 -0.04
C PRO A 311 -4.28 24.07 -1.19
#